data_AF-A0A969EU44-F1
#
_entry.id   AF-A0A969EU44-F1
#
_cell.length_a   1.000
_cell.length_b   1.000
_cell.length_c   1.000
_cell.angle_alpha   90.00
_cell.angle_beta   90.00
_cell.angle_gamma   90.00
#
_symmetry.space_group_name_H-M   'P 1'
#
loop_
_entity.id
_entity.type
_entity.pdbx_description
1 polymer ?
#
loop_
_entity_poly.entity_id
_entity_poly.type
_entity_poly.pdbx_seq_one_letter_code
_entity_poly.pdbx_strand_id
1 'polypeptide(L)' 'NRGVVTEDYPANPNGSPLGITGLTTPDGRFTIMMPHPERAFRTCQLSWSAPDWQEESPWLRMFRNARAWLG' A
#
# COMPACT_ATOMS: atom_id res chain seq x y z
N ASN A 1 13.06 -8.23 -4.12
CA ASN A 1 13.42 -9.63 -4.47
C ASN A 1 12.58 -10.19 -5.64
N ARG A 2 12.41 -9.44 -6.75
CA ARG A 2 11.66 -9.91 -7.94
C ARG A 2 10.25 -10.48 -7.64
N GLY A 3 9.58 -9.97 -6.61
CA GLY A 3 8.20 -10.33 -6.26
C GLY A 3 8.04 -11.49 -5.27
N VAL A 4 9.13 -12.03 -4.71
CA VAL A 4 9.05 -13.05 -3.65
C VAL A 4 8.71 -12.38 -2.30
N VAL A 5 8.26 -13.11 -1.29
CA VAL A 5 8.18 -12.58 0.10
C VAL A 5 9.60 -12.59 0.73
N THR A 6 9.95 -11.62 1.58
CA THR A 6 11.28 -11.57 2.20
C THR A 6 11.31 -10.85 3.55
N GLU A 7 12.31 -11.21 4.34
CA GLU A 7 12.70 -10.57 5.59
C GLU A 7 14.04 -9.82 5.43
N ASP A 8 14.65 -9.86 4.24
CA ASP A 8 15.96 -9.30 3.95
C ASP A 8 15.89 -7.78 3.72
N TYR A 9 16.77 -7.06 4.42
CA TYR A 9 16.96 -5.63 4.22
C TYR A 9 17.67 -5.32 2.89
N PRO A 10 17.32 -4.22 2.16
CA PRO A 10 16.28 -3.25 2.46
C PRO A 10 14.91 -3.57 1.83
N ALA A 11 14.76 -4.70 1.14
CA ALA A 11 13.50 -5.07 0.49
C ALA A 11 12.37 -5.24 1.52
N ASN A 12 12.71 -5.74 2.71
CA ASN A 12 11.96 -5.56 3.93
C ASN A 12 12.71 -4.53 4.82
N PRO A 13 12.17 -3.32 5.02
CA PRO A 13 12.90 -2.26 5.71
C PRO A 13 12.90 -2.38 7.24
N ASN A 14 12.09 -3.27 7.82
CA ASN A 14 11.89 -3.35 9.27
C ASN A 14 12.06 -4.77 9.85
N GLY A 15 12.28 -5.79 9.00
CA GLY A 15 12.47 -7.17 9.43
C GLY A 15 11.20 -7.86 9.91
N SER A 16 10.01 -7.32 9.62
CA SER A 16 8.75 -7.98 9.98
C SER A 16 8.70 -9.42 9.41
N PRO A 17 8.35 -10.43 10.22
CA PRO A 17 8.24 -11.81 9.76
C PRO A 17 7.29 -11.95 8.58
N LEU A 18 7.62 -12.82 7.63
CA LEU A 18 6.86 -13.07 6.41
C LEU A 18 6.57 -11.80 5.58
N GLY A 19 7.36 -10.72 5.78
CA GLY A 19 7.14 -9.43 5.11
C GLY A 19 5.85 -8.71 5.52
N ILE A 20 5.24 -9.07 6.65
CA ILE A 20 3.94 -8.52 7.07
C ILE A 20 4.07 -7.02 7.38
N THR A 21 3.21 -6.21 6.75
CA THR A 21 3.19 -4.75 6.92
C THR A 21 1.79 -4.15 6.97
N GLY A 22 0.75 -4.99 6.91
CA GLY A 22 -0.65 -4.61 7.08
C GLY A 22 -1.51 -5.78 7.55
N LEU A 23 -2.50 -5.49 8.38
CA LEU A 23 -3.41 -6.46 9.01
C LEU A 23 -4.83 -5.87 9.05
N THR A 24 -5.83 -6.73 9.09
CA THR A 24 -7.24 -6.34 9.16
C THR A 24 -8.01 -7.19 10.17
N THR A 25 -9.14 -6.69 10.67
CA THR A 25 -10.05 -7.47 11.53
C THR A 25 -10.75 -8.58 10.74
N PRO A 26 -11.26 -9.64 11.40
CA PRO A 26 -11.96 -10.74 10.70
C PRO A 26 -13.15 -10.29 9.85
N ASP A 27 -13.81 -9.21 10.25
CA ASP A 27 -14.94 -8.59 9.52
C ASP A 27 -14.50 -7.51 8.50
N GLY A 28 -13.20 -7.26 8.37
CA GLY A 28 -12.60 -6.36 7.38
C GLY A 28 -12.83 -4.85 7.62
N ARG A 29 -13.53 -4.46 8.69
CA ARG A 29 -13.91 -3.06 8.92
C ARG A 29 -12.76 -2.18 9.38
N PHE A 30 -11.73 -2.77 10.00
CA PHE A 30 -10.56 -2.03 10.47
C PHE A 30 -9.30 -2.64 9.88
N THR A 31 -8.57 -1.85 9.10
CA THR A 31 -7.28 -2.23 8.51
C THR A 31 -6.21 -1.26 8.98
N ILE A 32 -5.10 -1.79 9.46
CA ILE A 32 -3.90 -1.03 9.84
C ILE A 32 -2.73 -1.43 8.98
N MET A 33 -1.85 -0.49 8.67
CA MET A 33 -0.63 -0.77 7.91
C MET A 33 0.46 0.25 8.22
N MET A 34 1.72 -0.15 8.05
CA MET A 34 2.88 0.72 8.24
C MET A 34 3.25 1.58 7.02
N PRO A 35 3.06 1.14 5.76
CA PRO A 35 3.26 2.02 4.61
C PRO A 35 2.24 3.17 4.60
N HIS A 36 2.58 4.28 3.96
CA HIS A 36 1.79 5.53 3.98
C HIS A 36 1.07 5.76 2.63
N PRO A 37 -0.07 5.10 2.34
CA PRO A 37 -0.79 5.26 1.08
C PRO A 37 -1.28 6.70 0.85
N GLU A 38 -1.51 7.46 1.92
CA GLU A 38 -1.93 8.86 1.89
C GLU A 38 -0.83 9.83 1.45
N ARG A 39 0.44 9.42 1.51
CA ARG A 39 1.56 10.21 0.96
C ARG A 39 1.81 9.92 -0.51
N ALA A 40 1.14 8.92 -1.07
CA ALA A 40 1.44 8.35 -2.37
C ALA A 40 0.20 8.17 -3.25
N PHE A 41 -0.92 8.84 -2.94
CA PHE A 41 -2.19 8.62 -3.65
C PHE A 41 -2.22 9.26 -5.05
N ARG A 42 -1.44 10.31 -5.31
CA ARG A 42 -1.23 10.88 -6.65
C ARG A 42 0.06 10.34 -7.25
N THR A 43 0.07 10.09 -8.56
CA THR A 43 1.25 9.60 -9.27
C THR A 43 2.44 10.54 -9.14
N CYS A 44 2.22 11.86 -9.12
CA CYS A 44 3.28 12.85 -8.93
C CYS A 44 3.96 12.82 -7.55
N GLN A 45 3.39 12.10 -6.57
CA GLN A 45 3.98 11.93 -5.24
C GLN A 45 4.87 10.68 -5.14
N LEU A 46 4.87 9.82 -6.16
CA LEU A 46 5.69 8.61 -6.19
C LEU A 46 7.12 8.97 -6.61
N SER A 47 8.11 8.44 -5.88
CA SER A 47 9.52 8.59 -6.25
C SER A 47 9.86 7.94 -7.60
N TRP A 48 9.07 6.93 -8.00
CA TRP A 48 9.12 6.26 -9.27
C TRP A 48 7.70 5.82 -9.67
N SER A 49 7.35 6.00 -10.94
CA SER A 49 6.13 5.47 -11.56
C SER A 49 6.40 5.15 -13.02
N ALA A 50 5.57 4.31 -13.64
CA ALA A 50 5.69 4.06 -15.06
C ALA A 50 5.23 5.30 -15.86
N PRO A 51 5.84 5.61 -17.03
CA PRO A 51 5.60 6.87 -17.74
C PRO A 51 4.16 7.08 -18.22
N ASP A 52 3.39 6.00 -18.36
CA ASP A 52 2.01 5.99 -18.83
C ASP A 52 0.97 6.22 -17.70
N TRP A 53 1.43 6.26 -16.44
CA TRP A 53 0.54 6.49 -15.32
C TRP A 53 -0.02 7.92 -15.34
N GLN A 54 -1.34 8.00 -15.16
CA GLN A 54 -2.08 9.26 -15.12
C GLN A 54 -1.98 9.89 -13.73
N GLU A 55 -2.88 10.82 -13.38
CA GLU A 55 -2.84 11.54 -12.11
C GLU A 55 -2.91 10.64 -10.86
N GLU A 56 -3.61 9.51 -10.96
CA GLU A 56 -3.97 8.69 -9.80
C GLU A 56 -3.06 7.48 -9.66
N SER A 57 -2.47 7.33 -8.48
CA SER A 57 -1.76 6.10 -8.15
C SER A 57 -2.75 4.97 -7.79
N PRO A 58 -2.28 3.71 -7.76
CA PRO A 58 -3.06 2.60 -7.22
C PRO A 58 -3.55 2.81 -5.77
N TRP A 59 -2.82 3.56 -4.94
CA TRP A 59 -3.16 3.76 -3.53
C TRP A 59 -4.47 4.54 -3.33
N LEU A 60 -4.85 5.39 -4.30
CA LEU A 60 -6.13 6.11 -4.22
C LEU A 60 -7.33 5.16 -4.13
N ARG A 61 -7.21 3.94 -4.64
CA ARG A 61 -8.27 2.93 -4.58
C ARG A 61 -8.66 2.56 -3.15
N MET A 62 -7.72 2.58 -2.19
CA MET A 62 -8.02 2.29 -0.79
C MET A 62 -9.07 3.26 -0.23
N PHE A 63 -8.89 4.57 -0.47
CA PHE A 63 -9.80 5.61 0.00
C PHE A 63 -11.14 5.58 -0.74
N ARG A 64 -11.13 5.27 -2.05
CA ARG A 64 -12.35 5.09 -2.83
C ARG A 64 -13.19 3.90 -2.36
N ASN A 65 -12.55 2.78 -2.00
CA ASN A 65 -13.26 1.62 -1.45
C ASN A 65 -13.95 1.98 -0.13
N ALA A 66 -13.27 2.73 0.76
CA ALA A 66 -13.88 3.21 2.00
C ALA A 66 -15.09 4.10 1.74
N ARG A 67 -14.99 5.04 0.79
CA ARG A 67 -16.13 5.90 0.39
C ARG A 67 -17.27 5.07 -0.21
N ALA A 68 -16.98 4.13 -1.09
CA ALA A 68 -18.00 3.29 -1.73
C ALA A 68 -18.73 2.38 -0.72
N TRP A 69 -18.03 1.91 0.30
CA TRP A 69 -18.63 1.07 1.36
C TRP A 69 -19.71 1.80 2.17
N LEU A 70 -19.63 3.13 2.29
CA LEU A 70 -20.61 3.94 3.01
C LEU A 70 -21.93 4.20 2.23
N GLY A 71 -21.98 3.89 0.92
CA GLY A 71 -23.08 4.26 0.02
C GLY A 71 -23.03 5.71 -0.45
#